data_AF-A0A091U2B8-F1
#
_entry.id   AF-A0A091U2B8-F1
#
_cell.length_a   1.000
_cell.length_b   1.000
_cell.length_c   1.000
_cell.angle_alpha   90.00
_cell.angle_beta   90.00
_cell.angle_gamma   90.00
#
_symmetry.space_group_name_H-M   'P 1'
#
loop_
_entity.id
_entity.type
_entity.pdbx_description
1 polymer ?
#
loop_
_entity_poly.entity_id
_entity_poly.type
_entity_poly.pdbx_seq_one_letter_code
_entity_poly.pdbx_strand_id
1 'polypeptide(L)'
;RFFIIKESFLLYYAESEKKSFESNKYFNIHPKGVIPLGGCIVEPKEEPNMPYAIKISHEDFHGNIVLAAESEFEQAQWLEMLQESGKVTWKNAQLGEAMIESLEAQGLQLAKEKQEYLDKLMEETEELCLQREQKEELERLNQVLEAEKHRFEEVVEELRLEQEQIRRELELTARSLKGVEEEKKELRSLTQSLQKTLEELSLEKQQMLEMLEENESQLPPPTSPIKEQSPIWGLHCSLRQIEEKMQQLLEEKLLAEKRMKENEERSRALEEEREFYSSQSQALQNSLSELTVEKQQTERDLKAEVKVRMDLERRLREAEEALQSLEQGLNSLDRNKEKEEKMKADVSNLRKFFEECIRNAELEAKMPVIMKNSVYIHKAA
;
A
#
# COMPACT_ATOMS: atom_id res chain seq x y z
N ARG A 1 -48.13 -47.79 72.47
CA ARG A 1 -47.73 -47.72 71.04
C ARG A 1 -46.24 -47.44 70.97
N PHE A 2 -45.53 -47.94 69.96
CA PHE A 2 -44.09 -47.71 69.79
C PHE A 2 -43.84 -46.62 68.74
N PHE A 3 -42.99 -45.65 69.03
CA PHE A 3 -42.76 -44.47 68.18
C PHE A 3 -41.30 -44.38 67.75
N ILE A 4 -41.07 -43.98 66.50
CA ILE A 4 -39.74 -43.73 65.92
C ILE A 4 -39.79 -42.44 65.13
N ILE A 5 -38.80 -41.57 65.30
CA ILE A 5 -38.57 -40.44 64.41
C ILE A 5 -37.58 -40.85 63.34
N LYS A 6 -37.93 -40.63 62.08
CA LYS A 6 -37.04 -40.78 60.94
C LYS A 6 -37.17 -39.55 60.07
N GLU A 7 -36.06 -38.81 59.92
CA GLU A 7 -36.05 -37.54 59.21
C GLU A 7 -37.13 -36.60 59.77
N SER A 8 -38.03 -36.08 58.94
CA SER A 8 -39.13 -35.21 59.35
C SER A 8 -40.45 -35.94 59.63
N PHE A 9 -40.41 -37.24 59.94
CA PHE A 9 -41.61 -38.05 60.15
C PHE A 9 -41.58 -38.79 61.48
N LEU A 10 -42.69 -38.72 62.22
CA LEU A 10 -42.96 -39.55 63.37
C LEU A 10 -43.79 -40.76 62.95
N LEU A 11 -43.20 -41.93 63.11
CA LEU A 11 -43.77 -43.22 62.74
C LEU A 11 -44.25 -43.92 64.00
N TYR A 12 -45.46 -44.48 63.98
CA TYR A 12 -45.94 -45.29 65.10
C TYR A 12 -46.33 -46.71 64.69
N TYR A 13 -46.02 -47.64 65.59
CA TYR A 13 -46.18 -49.07 65.45
C TYR A 13 -47.01 -49.66 66.59
N ALA A 14 -47.48 -50.89 66.39
CA ALA A 14 -48.05 -51.68 67.47
C ALA A 14 -46.99 -51.95 68.55
N GLU A 15 -47.39 -52.04 69.82
CA GLU A 15 -46.46 -52.21 70.93
C GLU A 15 -45.70 -53.54 70.90
N SER A 16 -46.31 -54.57 70.29
CA SER A 16 -45.66 -55.86 70.02
C SER A 16 -44.40 -55.73 69.14
N GLU A 17 -44.31 -54.69 68.32
CA GLU A 17 -43.16 -54.45 67.42
C GLU A 17 -41.92 -53.98 68.19
N LYS A 18 -42.09 -53.39 69.39
CA LYS A 18 -40.99 -52.88 70.22
C LYS A 18 -39.98 -54.00 70.56
N LYS A 19 -40.47 -55.17 71.00
CA LYS A 19 -39.63 -56.32 71.34
C LYS A 19 -38.86 -56.88 70.14
N SER A 20 -39.46 -56.84 68.96
CA SER A 20 -38.81 -57.30 67.71
C SER A 20 -37.72 -56.35 67.27
N PHE A 21 -37.97 -55.03 67.37
CA PHE A 21 -37.00 -53.99 67.07
C PHE A 21 -35.79 -54.03 68.01
N GLU A 22 -36.03 -54.17 69.32
CA GLU A 22 -34.97 -54.22 70.35
C GLU A 22 -34.08 -55.48 70.23
N SER A 23 -34.65 -56.62 69.82
CA SER A 23 -33.92 -57.89 69.70
C SER A 23 -33.15 -58.05 68.39
N ASN A 24 -33.76 -57.67 67.27
CA ASN A 24 -33.23 -57.99 65.94
C ASN A 24 -32.69 -56.78 65.17
N LYS A 25 -32.94 -55.54 65.65
CA LYS A 25 -32.60 -54.27 64.98
C LYS A 25 -33.15 -54.12 63.55
N TYR A 26 -34.05 -55.00 63.11
CA TYR A 26 -34.75 -54.88 61.84
C TYR A 26 -36.01 -54.06 62.00
N PHE A 27 -36.25 -53.15 61.05
CA PHE A 27 -37.38 -52.24 61.05
C PHE A 27 -38.52 -52.77 60.17
N ASN A 28 -39.73 -52.77 60.70
CA ASN A 28 -40.93 -53.03 59.90
C ASN A 28 -41.20 -51.81 59.00
N ILE A 29 -41.14 -52.00 57.68
CA ILE A 29 -41.32 -50.92 56.69
C ILE A 29 -42.76 -50.39 56.60
N HIS A 30 -43.72 -51.00 57.31
CA HIS A 30 -45.13 -50.64 57.30
C HIS A 30 -45.62 -50.13 58.67
N PRO A 31 -45.45 -48.83 58.96
CA PRO A 31 -46.00 -48.21 60.17
C PRO A 31 -47.52 -48.28 60.21
N LYS A 32 -48.09 -48.26 61.42
CA LYS A 32 -49.54 -48.12 61.63
C LYS A 32 -50.02 -46.71 61.31
N GLY A 33 -49.12 -45.74 61.27
CA GLY A 33 -49.34 -44.41 60.73
C GLY A 33 -48.07 -43.58 60.73
N VAL A 34 -48.10 -42.54 59.92
CA VAL A 34 -46.99 -41.60 59.71
C VAL A 34 -47.52 -40.21 59.97
N ILE A 35 -46.83 -39.45 60.81
CA ILE A 35 -47.16 -38.06 61.13
C ILE A 35 -46.03 -37.19 60.56
N PRO A 36 -46.29 -36.33 59.56
CA PRO A 36 -45.30 -35.36 59.12
C PRO A 36 -45.06 -34.34 60.25
N LEU A 37 -43.79 -34.09 60.56
CA LEU A 37 -43.38 -33.13 61.59
C LEU A 37 -43.02 -31.76 61.02
N GLY A 38 -42.89 -31.65 59.69
CA GLY A 38 -42.68 -30.37 59.02
C GLY A 38 -43.82 -29.40 59.35
N GLY A 39 -43.48 -28.18 59.77
CA GLY A 39 -44.45 -27.15 60.13
C GLY A 39 -45.25 -27.40 61.42
N CYS A 40 -45.03 -28.52 62.12
CA CYS A 40 -45.74 -28.82 63.35
C CYS A 40 -45.21 -28.00 64.54
N ILE A 41 -46.13 -27.53 65.37
CA ILE A 41 -45.83 -26.89 66.66
C ILE A 41 -45.84 -28.00 67.72
N VAL A 42 -44.72 -28.17 68.42
CA VAL A 42 -44.53 -29.21 69.44
C VAL A 42 -44.28 -28.53 70.79
N GLU A 43 -45.19 -28.74 71.75
CA GLU A 43 -45.18 -28.07 73.06
C GLU A 43 -45.40 -29.08 74.20
N PRO A 44 -44.80 -28.85 75.38
CA PRO A 44 -45.13 -29.61 76.57
C PRO A 44 -46.55 -29.25 77.04
N LYS A 45 -47.29 -30.23 77.54
CA LYS A 45 -48.62 -30.06 78.10
C LYS A 45 -48.74 -30.89 79.37
N GLU A 46 -49.39 -30.33 80.40
CA GLU A 46 -49.78 -31.07 81.59
C GLU A 46 -51.29 -31.30 81.54
N GLU A 47 -51.72 -32.57 81.58
CA GLU A 47 -53.13 -32.92 81.74
C GLU A 47 -53.34 -33.68 83.06
N PRO A 48 -54.53 -33.61 83.68
CA PRO A 48 -54.79 -34.19 85.01
C PRO A 48 -54.47 -35.69 85.15
N ASN A 49 -54.34 -36.43 84.04
CA ASN A 49 -53.98 -37.85 83.99
C ASN A 49 -52.73 -38.16 83.15
N MET A 50 -52.03 -37.14 82.63
CA MET A 50 -50.82 -37.28 81.79
C MET A 50 -49.84 -36.15 82.14
N PRO A 51 -49.01 -36.33 83.18
CA PRO A 51 -48.13 -35.27 83.68
C PRO A 51 -47.01 -34.89 82.69
N TYR A 52 -46.61 -35.81 81.82
CA TYR A 52 -45.51 -35.61 80.86
C TYR A 52 -46.02 -35.64 79.41
N ALA A 53 -47.12 -34.92 79.12
CA ALA A 53 -47.70 -34.91 77.79
C ALA A 53 -46.96 -33.96 76.82
N ILE A 54 -46.92 -34.33 75.55
CA ILE A 54 -46.36 -33.57 74.44
C ILE A 54 -47.48 -33.39 73.43
N LYS A 55 -47.80 -32.13 73.13
CA LYS A 55 -48.81 -31.77 72.15
C LYS A 55 -48.12 -31.44 70.82
N ILE A 56 -48.54 -32.12 69.75
CA ILE A 56 -48.16 -31.83 68.37
C ILE A 56 -49.40 -31.27 67.66
N SER A 57 -49.28 -30.07 67.10
CA SER A 57 -50.37 -29.41 66.37
C SER A 57 -49.89 -28.88 65.03
N HIS A 58 -50.74 -28.99 64.01
CA HIS A 58 -50.55 -28.43 62.67
C HIS A 58 -51.88 -27.87 62.19
N GLU A 59 -51.86 -26.82 61.36
CA GLU A 59 -53.07 -26.17 60.85
C GLU A 59 -53.97 -27.15 60.05
N ASP A 60 -53.35 -28.07 59.33
CA ASP A 60 -54.04 -29.10 58.55
C ASP A 60 -54.50 -30.34 59.38
N PHE A 61 -54.17 -30.41 60.67
CA PHE A 61 -54.62 -31.53 61.50
C PHE A 61 -56.05 -31.31 61.98
N HIS A 62 -56.89 -32.33 61.83
CA HIS A 62 -58.26 -32.37 62.36
C HIS A 62 -58.24 -32.67 63.88
N GLY A 63 -57.48 -31.89 64.65
CA GLY A 63 -57.24 -32.07 66.08
C GLY A 63 -55.76 -32.12 66.47
N ASN A 64 -55.47 -31.94 67.76
CA ASN A 64 -54.12 -32.01 68.29
C ASN A 64 -53.73 -33.46 68.62
N ILE A 65 -52.51 -33.86 68.28
CA ILE A 65 -51.96 -35.15 68.68
C ILE A 65 -51.29 -34.97 70.04
N VAL A 66 -51.68 -35.79 71.02
CA VAL A 66 -51.07 -35.77 72.36
C VAL A 66 -50.35 -37.09 72.59
N LEU A 67 -49.06 -37.01 72.89
CA LEU A 67 -48.20 -38.12 73.28
C LEU A 67 -47.92 -38.00 74.78
N ALA A 68 -47.72 -39.12 75.48
CA ALA A 68 -47.31 -39.11 76.88
C ALA A 68 -45.96 -39.79 77.00
N ALA A 69 -45.01 -39.14 77.65
CA ALA A 69 -43.70 -39.70 78.00
C ALA A 69 -43.74 -40.36 79.39
N GLU A 70 -42.79 -41.25 79.69
CA GLU A 70 -42.74 -41.97 80.97
C GLU A 70 -42.10 -41.12 82.09
N SER A 71 -41.32 -40.09 81.72
CA SER A 71 -40.68 -39.16 82.64
C SER A 71 -40.51 -37.76 82.05
N GLU A 72 -40.28 -36.77 82.91
CA GLU A 72 -39.92 -35.39 82.51
C GLU A 72 -38.66 -35.36 81.64
N PHE A 73 -37.67 -36.22 81.93
CA PHE A 73 -36.45 -36.33 81.15
C PHE A 73 -36.72 -36.81 79.72
N GLU A 74 -37.52 -37.88 79.57
CA GLU A 74 -37.92 -38.37 78.25
C GLU A 74 -38.78 -37.35 77.51
N GLN A 75 -39.68 -36.64 78.20
CA GLN A 75 -40.49 -35.58 77.62
C GLN A 75 -39.62 -34.50 76.99
N ALA A 76 -38.60 -34.02 77.71
CA ALA A 76 -37.66 -33.02 77.21
C ALA A 76 -36.87 -33.53 76.00
N GLN A 77 -36.38 -34.77 76.06
CA GLN A 77 -35.61 -35.38 74.96
C GLN A 77 -36.46 -35.55 73.69
N TRP A 78 -37.69 -36.05 73.82
CA TRP A 78 -38.61 -36.20 72.69
C TRP A 78 -39.07 -34.86 72.13
N LEU A 79 -39.30 -33.86 72.99
CA LEU A 79 -39.64 -32.51 72.57
C LEU A 79 -38.53 -31.92 71.67
N GLU A 80 -37.28 -32.01 72.08
CA GLU A 80 -36.12 -31.55 71.30
C GLU A 80 -36.00 -32.29 69.97
N MET A 81 -36.06 -33.62 69.98
CA MET A 81 -35.96 -34.44 68.77
C MET A 81 -37.08 -34.16 67.77
N LEU A 82 -38.32 -33.99 68.23
CA LEU A 82 -39.47 -33.68 67.37
C LEU A 82 -39.35 -32.28 66.76
N GLN A 83 -38.93 -31.28 67.55
CA GLN A 83 -38.71 -29.92 67.07
C GLN A 83 -37.56 -29.84 66.06
N GLU A 84 -36.45 -30.53 66.30
CA GLU A 84 -35.31 -30.52 65.38
C GLU A 84 -35.62 -31.26 64.07
N SER A 85 -36.35 -32.37 64.17
CA SER A 85 -36.80 -33.15 63.01
C SER A 85 -37.79 -32.38 62.14
N GLY A 86 -38.67 -31.56 62.73
CA GLY A 86 -39.56 -30.66 62.00
C GLY A 86 -38.82 -29.59 61.17
N LYS A 87 -37.60 -29.21 61.56
CA LYS A 87 -36.77 -28.24 60.81
C LYS A 87 -36.05 -28.85 59.61
N VAL A 88 -35.90 -30.17 59.54
CA VAL A 88 -35.11 -30.85 58.49
C VAL A 88 -35.69 -30.59 57.09
N THR A 89 -37.02 -30.63 56.93
CA THR A 89 -37.69 -30.36 55.64
C THR A 89 -37.39 -28.95 55.15
N TRP A 90 -37.43 -27.96 56.05
CA TRP A 90 -37.14 -26.57 55.73
C TRP A 90 -35.66 -26.36 55.34
N LYS A 91 -34.73 -26.95 56.11
CA LYS A 91 -33.30 -26.93 55.79
C LYS A 91 -33.00 -27.55 54.42
N ASN A 92 -33.62 -28.69 54.09
CA ASN A 92 -33.44 -29.34 52.80
C ASN A 92 -34.00 -28.52 51.63
N ALA A 93 -35.17 -27.88 51.81
CA ALA A 93 -35.74 -26.98 50.80
C ALA A 93 -34.83 -25.77 50.58
N GLN A 94 -34.28 -25.17 51.65
CA GLN A 94 -33.34 -24.06 51.56
C GLN A 94 -32.03 -24.45 50.84
N LEU A 95 -31.51 -25.65 51.10
CA LEU A 95 -30.33 -26.16 50.39
C LEU A 95 -30.61 -26.42 48.91
N GLY A 96 -31.80 -26.94 48.59
CA GLY A 96 -32.24 -27.16 47.20
C GLY A 96 -32.35 -25.84 46.43
N GLU A 97 -32.98 -24.83 47.02
CA GLU A 97 -33.10 -23.49 46.44
C GLU A 97 -31.72 -22.88 46.19
N ALA A 98 -30.85 -22.88 47.20
CA ALA A 98 -29.48 -22.34 47.07
C ALA A 98 -28.66 -23.08 46.00
N MET A 99 -28.87 -24.38 45.81
CA MET A 99 -28.23 -25.16 44.76
C MET A 99 -28.76 -24.79 43.37
N ILE A 100 -30.08 -24.60 43.23
CA ILE A 100 -30.69 -24.16 41.97
C ILE A 100 -30.19 -22.77 41.61
N GLU A 101 -30.24 -21.80 42.54
CA GLU A 101 -29.73 -20.45 42.34
C GLU A 101 -28.25 -20.47 41.90
N SER A 102 -27.42 -21.30 42.54
CA SER A 102 -26.01 -21.45 42.16
C SER A 102 -25.83 -22.01 40.74
N LEU A 103 -26.65 -22.98 40.33
CA LEU A 103 -26.58 -23.58 38.99
C LEU A 103 -27.08 -22.60 37.93
N GLU A 104 -28.13 -21.84 38.21
CA GLU A 104 -28.62 -20.79 37.32
C GLU A 104 -27.59 -19.68 37.14
N ALA A 105 -26.95 -19.23 38.23
CA ALA A 105 -25.87 -18.24 38.16
C ALA A 105 -24.68 -18.74 37.31
N GLN A 106 -24.27 -20.00 37.49
CA GLN A 106 -23.22 -20.60 36.66
C GLN A 106 -23.63 -20.71 35.20
N GLY A 107 -24.87 -21.13 34.92
CA GLY A 107 -25.41 -21.23 33.56
C GLY A 107 -25.46 -19.86 32.87
N LEU A 108 -25.88 -18.82 33.59
CA LEU A 108 -25.89 -17.45 33.09
C LEU A 108 -24.48 -16.93 32.82
N GLN A 109 -23.53 -17.18 33.73
CA GLN A 109 -22.14 -16.79 33.56
C GLN A 109 -21.52 -17.47 32.33
N LEU A 110 -21.74 -18.78 32.14
CA LEU A 110 -21.24 -19.52 30.98
C LEU A 110 -21.85 -19.00 29.66
N ALA A 111 -23.15 -18.67 29.67
CA ALA A 111 -23.80 -18.08 28.50
C ALA A 111 -23.21 -16.71 28.15
N LYS A 112 -22.90 -15.89 29.17
CA LYS A 112 -22.24 -14.60 29.00
C LYS A 112 -20.84 -14.74 28.43
N GLU A 113 -20.01 -15.62 29.02
CA GLU A 113 -18.66 -15.89 28.51
C GLU A 113 -18.70 -16.39 27.07
N LYS A 114 -19.61 -17.31 26.74
CA LYS A 114 -19.79 -17.78 25.36
C LYS A 114 -20.12 -16.64 24.40
N GLN A 115 -21.01 -15.72 24.78
CA GLN A 115 -21.35 -14.57 23.95
C GLN A 115 -20.14 -13.66 23.75
N GLU A 116 -19.40 -13.32 24.82
CA GLU A 116 -18.20 -12.50 24.74
C GLU A 116 -17.12 -13.11 23.84
N TYR A 117 -16.97 -14.44 23.85
CA TYR A 117 -16.07 -15.14 22.93
C TYR A 117 -16.54 -15.06 21.48
N LEU A 118 -17.85 -15.19 21.22
CA LEU A 118 -18.40 -15.06 19.88
C LEU A 118 -18.23 -13.64 19.34
N ASP A 119 -18.47 -12.62 20.16
CA ASP A 119 -18.33 -11.21 19.79
C ASP A 119 -16.87 -10.90 19.40
N LYS A 120 -15.90 -11.38 20.18
CA LYS A 120 -14.46 -11.23 19.84
C LYS A 120 -14.09 -11.92 18.53
N LEU A 121 -14.58 -13.14 18.30
CA LEU A 121 -14.32 -13.86 17.04
C LEU A 121 -14.93 -13.13 15.85
N MET A 122 -16.10 -12.52 16.01
CA MET A 122 -16.71 -11.69 14.98
C MET A 122 -15.86 -10.45 14.68
N GLU A 123 -15.40 -9.74 15.71
CA GLU A 123 -14.50 -8.58 15.57
C GLU A 123 -13.21 -8.95 14.83
N GLU A 124 -12.52 -10.02 15.25
CA GLU A 124 -11.31 -10.52 14.56
C GLU A 124 -11.60 -10.91 13.10
N THR A 125 -12.76 -11.50 12.81
CA THR A 125 -13.15 -11.87 11.44
C THR A 125 -13.39 -10.63 10.58
N GLU A 126 -14.04 -9.61 11.12
CA GLU A 126 -14.27 -8.34 10.44
C GLU A 126 -12.94 -7.62 10.14
N GLU A 127 -12.03 -7.56 11.11
CA GLU A 127 -10.68 -6.99 10.92
C GLU A 127 -9.89 -7.72 9.83
N LEU A 128 -9.92 -9.06 9.83
CA LEU A 128 -9.26 -9.87 8.80
C LEU A 128 -9.86 -9.66 7.41
N CYS A 129 -11.18 -9.51 7.31
CA CYS A 129 -11.85 -9.17 6.06
C CYS A 129 -11.39 -7.81 5.54
N LEU A 130 -11.35 -6.77 6.40
CA LEU A 130 -10.88 -5.44 6.02
C LEU A 130 -9.40 -5.45 5.59
N GLN A 131 -8.53 -6.17 6.32
CA GLN A 131 -7.12 -6.32 5.94
C GLN A 131 -6.96 -7.01 4.58
N ARG A 132 -7.78 -8.03 4.31
CA ARG A 132 -7.79 -8.72 3.02
C ARG A 132 -8.23 -7.79 1.89
N GLU A 133 -9.31 -7.03 2.08
CA GLU A 133 -9.79 -6.07 1.09
C GLU A 133 -8.72 -5.01 0.78
N GLN A 134 -8.09 -4.43 1.82
CA GLN A 134 -6.98 -3.49 1.65
C GLN A 134 -5.81 -4.11 0.89
N LYS A 135 -5.46 -5.37 1.17
CA LYS A 135 -4.41 -6.07 0.44
C LYS A 135 -4.77 -6.27 -1.04
N GLU A 136 -6.00 -6.68 -1.32
CA GLU A 136 -6.48 -6.85 -2.71
C GLU A 136 -6.49 -5.51 -3.47
N GLU A 137 -6.87 -4.40 -2.81
CA GLU A 137 -6.78 -3.06 -3.38
C GLU A 137 -5.34 -2.62 -3.67
N LEU A 138 -4.41 -2.88 -2.74
CA LEU A 138 -2.99 -2.62 -2.93
C LEU A 138 -2.40 -3.42 -4.10
N GLU A 139 -2.78 -4.70 -4.22
CA GLU A 139 -2.35 -5.54 -5.35
C GLU A 139 -2.88 -5.01 -6.69
N ARG A 140 -4.15 -4.58 -6.75
CA ARG A 140 -4.72 -3.93 -7.94
C ARG A 140 -3.99 -2.63 -8.28
N LEU A 141 -3.73 -1.78 -7.28
CA LEU A 141 -3.00 -0.52 -7.48
C LEU A 141 -1.58 -0.80 -7.99
N ASN A 142 -0.90 -1.80 -7.44
CA ASN A 142 0.44 -2.18 -7.89
C ASN A 142 0.44 -2.63 -9.36
N GLN A 143 -0.56 -3.41 -9.80
CA GLN A 143 -0.68 -3.79 -11.21
C GLN A 143 -0.89 -2.59 -12.14
N VAL A 144 -1.70 -1.61 -11.72
CA VAL A 144 -1.90 -0.38 -12.49
C VAL A 144 -0.60 0.42 -12.58
N LEU A 145 0.12 0.57 -11.47
CA LEU A 145 1.40 1.27 -11.43
C LEU A 145 2.48 0.58 -12.27
N GLU A 146 2.55 -0.75 -12.26
CA GLU A 146 3.47 -1.52 -13.10
C GLU A 146 3.14 -1.35 -14.60
N ALA A 147 1.85 -1.37 -14.96
CA ALA A 147 1.42 -1.13 -16.34
C ALA A 147 1.73 0.30 -16.79
N GLU A 148 1.50 1.30 -15.93
CA GLU A 148 1.83 2.70 -16.21
C GLU A 148 3.34 2.90 -16.35
N LYS A 149 4.15 2.30 -15.47
CA LYS A 149 5.61 2.29 -15.57
C LYS A 149 6.07 1.72 -16.92
N HIS A 150 5.52 0.60 -17.36
CA HIS A 150 5.87 0.03 -18.65
C HIS A 150 5.52 0.96 -19.83
N ARG A 151 4.36 1.60 -19.80
CA ARG A 151 3.99 2.62 -20.82
C ARG A 151 4.96 3.79 -20.83
N PHE A 152 5.39 4.27 -19.67
CA PHE A 152 6.40 5.33 -19.58
C PHE A 152 7.74 4.88 -20.16
N GLU A 153 8.18 3.65 -19.87
CA GLU A 153 9.41 3.10 -20.44
C GLU A 153 9.34 2.97 -21.96
N GLU A 154 8.19 2.56 -22.51
CA GLU A 154 7.95 2.50 -23.97
C GLU A 154 8.08 3.88 -24.61
N VAL A 155 7.38 4.89 -24.08
CA VAL A 155 7.44 6.27 -24.59
C VAL A 155 8.86 6.83 -24.53
N VAL A 156 9.60 6.59 -23.44
CA VAL A 156 10.99 7.04 -23.32
C VAL A 156 11.87 6.39 -24.39
N GLU A 157 11.66 5.12 -24.71
CA GLU A 157 12.43 4.43 -25.73
C GLU A 157 12.08 4.91 -27.15
N GLU A 158 10.80 5.17 -27.43
CA GLU A 158 10.35 5.80 -28.68
C GLU A 158 11.01 7.17 -28.89
N LEU A 159 10.98 8.04 -27.88
CA LEU A 159 11.61 9.36 -27.93
C LEU A 159 13.13 9.29 -28.16
N ARG A 160 13.81 8.25 -27.64
CA ARG A 160 15.24 8.01 -27.89
C ARG A 160 15.51 7.59 -29.33
N LEU A 161 14.66 6.72 -29.89
CA LEU A 161 14.78 6.30 -31.28
C LEU A 161 14.57 7.49 -32.23
N GLU A 162 13.59 8.34 -31.94
CA GLU A 162 13.36 9.60 -32.68
C GLU A 162 14.56 10.54 -32.59
N GLN A 163 15.14 10.72 -31.39
CA GLN A 163 16.34 11.54 -31.21
C GLN A 163 17.51 11.03 -32.07
N GLU A 164 17.75 9.72 -32.08
CA GLU A 164 18.82 9.13 -32.88
C GLU A 164 18.56 9.23 -34.39
N GLN A 165 17.28 9.18 -34.80
CA GLN A 165 16.91 9.41 -36.19
C GLN A 165 17.18 10.87 -36.62
N ILE A 166 16.71 11.84 -35.83
CA ILE A 166 16.92 13.28 -36.12
C ILE A 166 18.41 13.61 -36.16
N ARG A 167 19.20 13.02 -35.25
CA ARG A 167 20.66 13.14 -35.26
C ARG A 167 21.26 12.65 -36.57
N ARG A 168 20.82 11.49 -37.08
CA ARG A 168 21.28 10.96 -38.37
C ARG A 168 20.88 11.86 -39.54
N GLU A 169 19.66 12.39 -39.54
CA GLU A 169 19.18 13.32 -40.56
C GLU A 169 20.00 14.63 -40.56
N LEU A 170 20.27 15.21 -39.38
CA LEU A 170 21.17 16.35 -39.22
C LEU A 170 22.58 16.10 -39.79
N GLU A 171 23.16 14.93 -39.52
CA GLU A 171 24.47 14.57 -40.06
C GLU A 171 24.46 14.48 -41.60
N LEU A 172 23.39 13.95 -42.19
CA LEU A 172 23.22 13.86 -43.65
C LEU A 172 23.05 15.25 -44.28
N THR A 173 22.22 16.12 -43.69
CA THR A 173 22.04 17.51 -44.13
C THR A 173 23.35 18.28 -44.04
N ALA A 174 24.10 18.15 -42.95
CA ALA A 174 25.39 18.81 -42.77
C ALA A 174 26.44 18.35 -43.80
N ARG A 175 26.50 17.05 -44.12
CA ARG A 175 27.37 16.52 -45.18
C ARG A 175 26.98 17.05 -46.56
N SER A 176 25.68 17.12 -46.85
CA SER A 176 25.16 17.63 -48.11
C SER A 176 25.46 19.11 -48.30
N LEU A 177 25.25 19.91 -47.24
CA LEU A 177 25.57 21.34 -47.22
C LEU A 177 27.05 21.59 -47.48
N LYS A 178 27.93 20.78 -46.84
CA LYS A 178 29.38 20.86 -47.06
C LYS A 178 29.76 20.60 -48.52
N GLY A 179 29.16 19.59 -49.16
CA GLY A 179 29.38 19.32 -50.59
C GLY A 179 28.96 20.47 -51.49
N VAL A 180 27.81 21.09 -51.22
CA VAL A 180 27.35 22.27 -51.97
C VAL A 180 28.27 23.48 -51.77
N GLU A 181 28.81 23.68 -50.56
CA GLU A 181 29.77 24.74 -50.26
C GLU A 181 31.10 24.54 -51.01
N GLU A 182 31.57 23.30 -51.14
CA GLU A 182 32.74 22.92 -51.93
C GLU A 182 32.52 23.20 -53.42
N GLU A 183 31.40 22.73 -54.00
CA GLU A 183 31.03 23.03 -55.40
C GLU A 183 30.93 24.54 -55.66
N LYS A 184 30.35 25.32 -54.73
CA LYS A 184 30.31 26.79 -54.83
C LYS A 184 31.69 27.42 -54.84
N LYS A 185 32.67 26.87 -54.12
CA LYS A 185 34.04 27.39 -54.13
C LYS A 185 34.71 27.10 -55.47
N GLU A 186 34.52 25.90 -56.01
CA GLU A 186 35.03 25.51 -57.32
C GLU A 186 34.43 26.38 -58.43
N LEU A 187 33.11 26.54 -58.46
CA LEU A 187 32.44 27.39 -59.43
C LEU A 187 32.85 28.86 -59.32
N ARG A 188 33.02 29.40 -58.10
CA ARG A 188 33.57 30.76 -57.90
C ARG A 188 34.96 30.90 -58.52
N SER A 189 35.84 29.92 -58.30
CA SER A 189 37.19 29.94 -58.88
C SER A 189 37.18 29.83 -60.40
N LEU A 190 36.30 29.00 -60.96
CA LEU A 190 36.10 28.86 -62.40
C LEU A 190 35.60 30.17 -63.01
N THR A 191 34.53 30.76 -62.47
CA THR A 191 33.99 32.04 -62.94
C THR A 191 35.04 33.16 -62.88
N GLN A 192 35.88 33.21 -61.85
CA GLN A 192 36.99 34.17 -61.76
C GLN A 192 38.04 33.95 -62.87
N SER A 193 38.41 32.70 -63.15
CA SER A 193 39.34 32.38 -64.24
C SER A 193 38.79 32.69 -65.64
N LEU A 194 37.50 32.43 -65.87
CA LEU A 194 36.81 32.76 -67.12
C LEU A 194 36.73 34.28 -67.30
N GLN A 195 36.40 35.02 -66.23
CA GLN A 195 36.38 36.48 -66.24
C GLN A 195 37.75 37.07 -66.60
N LYS A 196 38.83 36.56 -65.99
CA LYS A 196 40.19 37.01 -66.30
C LYS A 196 40.59 36.73 -67.75
N THR A 197 40.28 35.53 -68.26
CA THR A 197 40.55 35.16 -69.65
C THR A 197 39.77 36.03 -70.64
N LEU A 198 38.51 36.36 -70.32
CA LEU A 198 37.68 37.27 -71.12
C LEU A 198 38.26 38.70 -71.14
N GLU A 199 38.76 39.20 -70.00
CA GLU A 199 39.41 40.51 -69.92
C GLU A 199 40.70 40.55 -70.76
N GLU A 200 41.54 39.50 -70.69
CA GLU A 200 42.75 39.37 -71.51
C GLU A 200 42.43 39.34 -73.01
N LEU A 201 41.44 38.54 -73.43
CA LEU A 201 40.99 38.49 -74.83
C LEU A 201 40.37 39.81 -75.31
N SER A 202 39.67 40.53 -74.43
CA SER A 202 39.11 41.84 -74.76
C SER A 202 40.20 42.89 -75.03
N LEU A 203 41.29 42.83 -74.27
CA LEU A 203 42.47 43.67 -74.47
C LEU A 203 43.19 43.30 -75.77
N GLU A 204 43.36 42.00 -76.05
CA GLU A 204 43.96 41.52 -77.30
C GLU A 204 43.12 41.92 -78.52
N LYS A 205 41.79 41.83 -78.42
CA LYS A 205 40.87 42.34 -79.44
C LYS A 205 41.07 43.84 -79.68
N GLN A 206 41.16 44.64 -78.62
CA GLN A 206 41.37 46.08 -78.71
C GLN A 206 42.70 46.41 -79.41
N GLN A 207 43.78 45.73 -79.04
CA GLN A 207 45.10 45.88 -79.67
C GLN A 207 45.08 45.49 -81.15
N MET A 208 44.37 44.42 -81.53
CA MET A 208 44.23 44.04 -82.94
C MET A 208 43.39 45.02 -83.75
N LEU A 209 42.37 45.63 -83.16
CA LEU A 209 41.58 46.69 -83.83
C LEU A 209 42.43 47.93 -84.08
N GLU A 210 43.24 48.35 -83.12
CA GLU A 210 44.19 49.46 -83.28
C GLU A 210 45.21 49.19 -84.40
N MET A 211 45.78 47.98 -84.45
CA MET A 211 46.66 47.57 -85.55
C MET A 211 45.95 47.53 -86.92
N LEU A 212 44.66 47.19 -86.97
CA LEU A 212 43.87 47.23 -88.20
C LEU A 212 43.63 48.67 -88.66
N GLU A 213 43.27 49.58 -87.75
CA GLU A 213 43.11 51.02 -88.04
C GLU A 213 44.42 51.67 -88.52
N GLU A 214 45.55 51.34 -87.88
CA GLU A 214 46.87 51.83 -88.30
C GLU A 214 47.26 51.31 -89.70
N ASN A 215 46.97 50.05 -90.01
CA ASN A 215 47.25 49.48 -91.33
C ASN A 215 46.32 50.03 -92.42
N GLU A 216 45.04 50.28 -92.14
CA GLU A 216 44.12 50.94 -93.07
C GLU A 216 44.50 52.41 -93.35
N SER A 217 45.07 53.10 -92.35
CA SER A 217 45.53 54.48 -92.45
C SER A 217 46.78 54.67 -93.31
N GLN A 218 47.55 53.60 -93.57
CA GLN A 218 48.82 53.64 -94.33
C GLN A 218 48.71 53.19 -95.81
N LEU A 219 47.51 52.89 -96.33
CA LEU A 219 47.31 52.40 -97.70
C LEU A 219 46.59 53.40 -98.65
N PRO A 220 47.07 53.65 -99.89
CA PRO A 220 46.34 54.39 -100.94
C PRO A 220 45.26 53.54 -101.67
N PRO A 221 44.33 54.15 -102.45
CA PRO A 221 43.12 53.48 -103.00
C PRO A 221 43.42 52.42 -104.09
N PRO A 222 42.47 51.50 -104.38
CA PRO A 222 42.79 50.12 -104.76
C PRO A 222 43.01 49.95 -106.26
N THR A 223 44.03 49.17 -106.62
CA THR A 223 44.12 48.53 -107.94
C THR A 223 44.35 47.04 -107.75
N SER A 224 43.44 46.24 -108.31
CA SER A 224 43.47 44.78 -108.53
C SER A 224 43.04 43.82 -107.40
N PRO A 225 42.44 42.66 -107.76
CA PRO A 225 41.60 41.86 -106.88
C PRO A 225 42.31 40.56 -106.51
N ILE A 226 43.15 40.58 -105.48
CA ILE A 226 43.61 39.34 -104.82
C ILE A 226 43.47 39.58 -103.32
N LYS A 227 42.24 39.38 -102.82
CA LYS A 227 41.84 39.67 -101.43
C LYS A 227 42.38 38.67 -100.39
N GLU A 228 43.07 37.62 -100.82
CA GLU A 228 43.39 36.46 -99.96
C GLU A 228 44.86 36.40 -99.51
N GLN A 229 45.73 37.34 -99.91
CA GLN A 229 47.17 37.35 -99.56
C GLN A 229 47.65 38.66 -98.92
N SER A 230 46.76 39.39 -98.23
CA SER A 230 47.11 40.61 -97.47
C SER A 230 47.31 40.29 -95.98
N PRO A 231 48.32 40.88 -95.30
CA PRO A 231 48.47 40.82 -93.83
C PRO A 231 47.20 41.24 -93.08
N ILE A 232 46.40 42.12 -93.68
CA ILE A 232 45.12 42.64 -93.16
C ILE A 232 44.06 41.53 -93.09
N TRP A 233 44.04 40.61 -94.07
CA TRP A 233 43.11 39.48 -94.07
C TRP A 233 43.42 38.49 -92.92
N GLY A 234 44.72 38.25 -92.64
CA GLY A 234 45.15 37.42 -91.51
C GLY A 234 44.75 38.01 -90.15
N LEU A 235 44.84 39.34 -89.99
CA LEU A 235 44.36 40.06 -88.82
C LEU A 235 42.83 39.96 -88.67
N HIS A 236 42.06 40.11 -89.75
CA HIS A 236 40.60 39.91 -89.72
C HIS A 236 40.19 38.47 -89.36
N CYS A 237 40.90 37.45 -89.86
CA CYS A 237 40.65 36.06 -89.46
C CYS A 237 40.96 35.82 -87.97
N SER A 238 42.04 36.40 -87.46
CA SER A 238 42.44 36.28 -86.05
C SER A 238 41.45 37.01 -85.13
N LEU A 239 41.01 38.21 -85.52
CA LEU A 239 39.97 38.96 -84.80
C LEU A 239 38.67 38.14 -84.69
N ARG A 240 38.23 37.53 -85.80
CA ARG A 240 37.03 36.66 -85.81
C ARG A 240 37.19 35.47 -84.86
N GLN A 241 38.36 34.83 -84.84
CA GLN A 241 38.63 33.73 -83.92
C GLN A 241 38.62 34.16 -82.45
N ILE A 242 39.14 35.36 -82.13
CA ILE A 242 39.03 35.93 -80.78
C ILE A 242 37.57 36.17 -80.41
N GLU A 243 36.78 36.74 -81.32
CA GLU A 243 35.35 36.99 -81.08
C GLU A 243 34.57 35.69 -80.85
N GLU A 244 34.80 34.66 -81.65
CA GLU A 244 34.19 33.34 -81.48
C GLU A 244 34.57 32.70 -80.13
N LYS A 245 35.86 32.76 -79.76
CA LYS A 245 36.35 32.22 -78.48
C LYS A 245 35.81 33.01 -77.29
N MET A 246 35.73 34.33 -77.41
CA MET A 246 35.15 35.20 -76.39
C MET A 246 33.66 34.89 -76.20
N GLN A 247 32.92 34.64 -77.29
CA GLN A 247 31.52 34.23 -77.24
C GLN A 247 31.34 32.89 -76.49
N GLN A 248 32.17 31.89 -76.81
CA GLN A 248 32.16 30.58 -76.14
C GLN A 248 32.42 30.69 -74.64
N LEU A 249 33.44 31.45 -74.24
CA LEU A 249 33.78 31.67 -72.82
C LEU A 249 32.66 32.43 -72.07
N LEU A 250 31.94 33.31 -72.76
CA LEU A 250 30.80 34.04 -72.19
C LEU A 250 29.62 33.10 -71.93
N GLU A 251 29.36 32.15 -72.83
CA GLU A 251 28.37 31.09 -72.65
C GLU A 251 28.74 30.16 -71.49
N GLU A 252 30.00 29.71 -71.41
CA GLU A 252 30.51 28.90 -70.29
C GLU A 252 30.38 29.62 -68.94
N LYS A 253 30.71 30.92 -68.92
CA LYS A 253 30.55 31.77 -67.73
C LYS A 253 29.08 31.85 -67.31
N LEU A 254 28.16 32.08 -68.25
CA LEU A 254 26.72 32.15 -67.96
C LEU A 254 26.20 30.82 -67.39
N LEU A 255 26.66 29.69 -67.91
CA LEU A 255 26.32 28.37 -67.40
C LEU A 255 26.86 28.14 -65.97
N ALA A 256 28.10 28.56 -65.70
CA ALA A 256 28.69 28.49 -64.36
C ALA A 256 27.93 29.38 -63.36
N GLU A 257 27.51 30.58 -63.76
CA GLU A 257 26.69 31.50 -62.95
C GLU A 257 25.29 30.93 -62.67
N LYS A 258 24.66 30.29 -63.65
CA LYS A 258 23.37 29.62 -63.45
C LYS A 258 23.50 28.49 -62.41
N ARG A 259 24.54 27.65 -62.53
CA ARG A 259 24.80 26.57 -61.58
C ARG A 259 25.15 27.10 -60.18
N MET A 260 25.84 28.23 -60.09
CA MET A 260 26.08 28.93 -58.82
C MET A 260 24.77 29.32 -58.13
N LYS A 261 23.82 29.89 -58.88
CA LYS A 261 22.51 30.29 -58.34
C LYS A 261 21.68 29.09 -57.88
N GLU A 262 21.70 27.99 -58.64
CA GLU A 262 21.05 26.73 -58.24
C GLU A 262 21.66 26.18 -56.93
N ASN A 263 22.99 26.22 -56.79
CA ASN A 263 23.67 25.81 -55.56
C ASN A 263 23.41 26.77 -54.38
N GLU A 264 23.17 28.07 -54.62
CA GLU A 264 22.70 29.00 -53.58
C GLU A 264 21.31 28.66 -53.07
N GLU A 265 20.37 28.37 -53.97
CA GLU A 265 19.02 27.94 -53.61
C GLU A 265 19.05 26.62 -52.84
N ARG A 266 19.81 25.64 -53.31
CA ARG A 266 20.00 24.35 -52.62
C ARG A 266 20.64 24.52 -51.24
N SER A 267 21.63 25.39 -51.12
CA SER A 267 22.29 25.70 -49.84
C SER A 267 21.32 26.35 -48.85
N ARG A 268 20.42 27.24 -49.29
CA ARG A 268 19.38 27.82 -48.43
C ARG A 268 18.41 26.76 -47.92
N ALA A 269 17.91 25.90 -48.79
CA ALA A 269 16.99 24.83 -48.40
C ALA A 269 17.62 23.88 -47.36
N LEU A 270 18.88 23.48 -47.56
CA LEU A 270 19.60 22.62 -46.61
C LEU A 270 19.88 23.33 -45.26
N GLU A 271 20.08 24.64 -45.28
CA GLU A 271 20.24 25.43 -44.04
C GLU A 271 18.94 25.47 -43.24
N GLU A 272 17.80 25.69 -43.91
CA GLU A 272 16.46 25.65 -43.29
C GLU A 272 16.15 24.27 -42.71
N GLU A 273 16.45 23.18 -43.43
CA GLU A 273 16.34 21.81 -42.92
C GLU A 273 17.23 21.58 -41.69
N ARG A 274 18.47 22.07 -41.70
CA ARG A 274 19.39 21.96 -40.57
C ARG A 274 18.84 22.67 -39.33
N GLU A 275 18.33 23.88 -39.49
CA GLU A 275 17.72 24.65 -38.38
C GLU A 275 16.48 23.94 -37.83
N PHE A 276 15.62 23.42 -38.71
CA PHE A 276 14.45 22.65 -38.33
C PHE A 276 14.82 21.46 -37.45
N TYR A 277 15.71 20.57 -37.94
CA TYR A 277 16.10 19.39 -37.17
C TYR A 277 16.90 19.74 -35.92
N SER A 278 17.69 20.81 -35.93
CA SER A 278 18.42 21.27 -34.74
C SER A 278 17.45 21.72 -33.65
N SER A 279 16.40 22.46 -34.01
CA SER A 279 15.38 22.90 -33.05
C SER A 279 14.59 21.72 -32.48
N GLN A 280 14.25 20.74 -33.33
CA GLN A 280 13.54 19.54 -32.92
C GLN A 280 14.38 18.66 -31.99
N SER A 281 15.66 18.45 -32.34
CA SER A 281 16.62 17.72 -31.50
C SER A 281 16.78 18.38 -30.13
N GLN A 282 16.85 19.71 -30.06
CA GLN A 282 16.99 20.44 -28.81
C GLN A 282 15.72 20.32 -27.94
N ALA A 283 14.53 20.43 -28.54
CA ALA A 283 13.26 20.25 -27.83
C ALA A 283 13.13 18.84 -27.24
N LEU A 284 13.44 17.80 -28.03
CA LEU A 284 13.44 16.41 -27.56
C LEU A 284 14.48 16.16 -26.47
N GLN A 285 15.69 16.72 -26.62
CA GLN A 285 16.74 16.60 -25.61
C GLN A 285 16.33 17.23 -24.28
N ASN A 286 15.69 18.41 -24.31
CA ASN A 286 15.17 19.06 -23.11
C ASN A 286 14.10 18.19 -22.43
N SER A 287 13.13 17.68 -23.21
CA SER A 287 12.07 16.81 -22.67
C SER A 287 12.61 15.53 -22.04
N LEU A 288 13.56 14.85 -22.71
CA LEU A 288 14.21 13.66 -22.15
C LEU A 288 15.00 13.97 -20.88
N SER A 289 15.64 15.15 -20.81
CA SER A 289 16.38 15.57 -19.61
C SER A 289 15.47 15.83 -18.42
N GLU A 290 14.32 16.49 -18.64
CA GLU A 290 13.31 16.74 -17.62
C GLU A 290 12.72 15.42 -17.10
N LEU A 291 12.29 14.53 -17.99
CA LEU A 291 11.80 13.20 -17.65
C LEU A 291 12.82 12.38 -16.86
N THR A 292 14.11 12.50 -17.22
CA THR A 292 15.19 11.79 -16.50
C THR A 292 15.35 12.32 -15.08
N VAL A 293 15.27 13.64 -14.88
CA VAL A 293 15.36 14.25 -13.55
C VAL A 293 14.15 13.84 -12.70
N GLU A 294 12.95 13.92 -13.25
CA GLU A 294 11.71 13.52 -12.58
C GLU A 294 11.74 12.05 -12.17
N LYS A 295 12.12 11.15 -13.10
CA LYS A 295 12.32 9.72 -12.80
C LYS A 295 13.32 9.50 -11.66
N GLN A 296 14.47 10.16 -11.70
CA GLN A 296 15.46 10.00 -10.64
C GLN A 296 14.95 10.52 -9.29
N GLN A 297 14.16 11.59 -9.29
CA GLN A 297 13.57 12.12 -8.08
C GLN A 297 12.55 11.14 -7.48
N THR A 298 11.62 10.63 -8.30
CA THR A 298 10.61 9.66 -7.86
C THR A 298 11.24 8.34 -7.40
N GLU A 299 12.30 7.86 -8.07
CA GLU A 299 13.07 6.68 -7.62
C GLU A 299 13.76 6.89 -6.27
N ARG A 300 14.30 8.10 -6.00
CA ARG A 300 14.90 8.43 -4.71
C ARG A 300 13.85 8.46 -3.60
N ASP A 301 12.71 9.09 -3.86
CA ASP A 301 11.61 9.20 -2.90
C ASP A 301 11.03 7.82 -2.58
N LEU A 302 10.79 7.00 -3.61
CA LEU A 302 10.34 5.61 -3.44
C LEU A 302 11.35 4.78 -2.62
N LYS A 303 12.65 4.93 -2.90
CA LYS A 303 13.70 4.21 -2.15
C LYS A 303 13.76 4.64 -0.68
N ALA A 304 13.53 5.92 -0.40
CA ALA A 304 13.46 6.43 0.97
C ALA A 304 12.25 5.83 1.70
N GLU A 305 11.08 5.83 1.06
CA GLU A 305 9.84 5.25 1.60
C GLU A 305 9.98 3.75 1.87
N VAL A 306 10.52 3.00 0.91
CA VAL A 306 10.80 1.56 1.06
C VAL A 306 11.72 1.30 2.24
N LYS A 307 12.75 2.13 2.45
CA LYS A 307 13.66 1.99 3.59
C LYS A 307 12.94 2.21 4.92
N VAL A 308 12.11 3.26 5.00
CA VAL A 308 11.30 3.54 6.20
C VAL A 308 10.35 2.37 6.48
N ARG A 309 9.65 1.87 5.47
CA ARG A 309 8.77 0.70 5.59
C ARG A 309 9.53 -0.55 6.07
N MET A 310 10.69 -0.85 5.49
CA MET A 310 11.51 -2.00 5.90
C MET A 310 11.98 -1.89 7.35
N ASP A 311 12.33 -0.68 7.81
CA ASP A 311 12.71 -0.43 9.21
C ASP A 311 11.50 -0.59 10.15
N LEU A 312 10.31 -0.14 9.75
CA LEU A 312 9.06 -0.35 10.50
C LEU A 312 8.69 -1.83 10.60
N GLU A 313 8.74 -2.58 9.50
CA GLU A 313 8.49 -4.02 9.48
C GLU A 313 9.49 -4.79 10.36
N ARG A 314 10.76 -4.36 10.39
CA ARG A 314 11.76 -4.95 11.30
C ARG A 314 11.38 -4.73 12.75
N ARG A 315 11.01 -3.51 13.14
CA ARG A 315 10.61 -3.19 14.51
C ARG A 315 9.35 -3.92 14.93
N LEU A 316 8.39 -4.07 14.02
CA LEU A 316 7.18 -4.86 14.27
C LEU A 316 7.54 -6.32 14.58
N ARG A 317 8.39 -6.95 13.75
CA ARG A 317 8.86 -8.32 14.00
C ARG A 317 9.60 -8.46 15.34
N GLU A 318 10.48 -7.51 15.67
CA GLU A 318 11.19 -7.51 16.96
C GLU A 318 10.21 -7.41 18.15
N ALA A 319 9.13 -6.63 18.01
CA ALA A 319 8.09 -6.51 19.02
C ALA A 319 7.24 -7.80 19.13
N GLU A 320 6.88 -8.43 18.00
CA GLU A 320 6.19 -9.72 17.96
C GLU A 320 7.01 -10.83 18.61
N GLU A 321 8.31 -10.91 18.31
CA GLU A 321 9.24 -11.87 18.92
C GLU A 321 9.38 -11.65 20.43
N ALA A 322 9.50 -10.39 20.86
CA ALA A 322 9.54 -10.04 22.28
C ALA A 322 8.23 -10.43 23.01
N LEU A 323 7.07 -10.21 22.37
CA LEU A 323 5.78 -10.60 22.92
C LEU A 323 5.66 -12.12 23.06
N GLN A 324 6.04 -12.87 22.02
CA GLN A 324 6.00 -14.32 22.04
C GLN A 324 6.97 -14.91 23.07
N SER A 325 8.18 -14.35 23.18
CA SER A 325 9.17 -14.70 24.20
C SER A 325 8.63 -14.46 25.62
N LEU A 326 7.96 -13.32 25.83
CA LEU A 326 7.36 -12.97 27.10
C LEU A 326 6.21 -13.92 27.49
N GLU A 327 5.33 -14.25 26.55
CA GLU A 327 4.24 -15.21 26.74
C GLU A 327 4.78 -16.60 27.14
N GLN A 328 5.79 -17.11 26.41
CA GLN A 328 6.45 -18.37 26.73
C GLN A 328 7.13 -18.34 28.11
N GLY A 329 7.76 -17.22 28.46
CA GLY A 329 8.39 -17.02 29.77
C GLY A 329 7.36 -17.06 30.91
N LEU A 330 6.22 -16.39 30.74
CA LEU A 330 5.12 -16.35 31.71
C LEU A 330 4.45 -17.72 31.89
N ASN A 331 4.31 -18.49 30.81
CA ASN A 331 3.72 -19.83 30.85
C ASN A 331 4.67 -20.92 31.36
N SER A 332 5.96 -20.61 31.56
CA SER A 332 6.94 -21.58 32.04
C SER A 332 6.94 -21.72 33.57
N LEU A 333 6.87 -22.96 34.08
CA LEU A 333 6.91 -23.29 35.51
C LEU A 333 8.32 -23.10 36.13
N ASP A 334 9.38 -23.26 35.33
CA ASP A 334 10.77 -23.06 35.76
C ASP A 334 11.21 -21.61 35.57
N ARG A 335 11.07 -20.83 36.65
CA ARG A 335 11.58 -19.47 36.74
C ARG A 335 13.05 -19.48 37.19
N ASN A 336 13.93 -18.99 36.33
CA ASN A 336 15.32 -18.71 36.67
C ASN A 336 15.60 -17.21 36.49
N LYS A 337 16.67 -16.73 37.14
CA LYS A 337 17.06 -15.31 37.11
C LYS A 337 17.34 -14.79 35.70
N GLU A 338 17.85 -15.65 34.82
CA GLU A 338 18.15 -15.32 33.43
C GLU A 338 16.88 -15.08 32.59
N LYS A 339 15.85 -15.91 32.76
CA LYS A 339 14.53 -15.72 32.14
C LYS A 339 13.84 -14.47 32.66
N GLU A 340 13.93 -14.18 33.96
CA GLU A 340 13.38 -12.93 34.50
C GLU A 340 14.05 -11.68 33.91
N GLU A 341 15.37 -11.69 33.75
CA GLU A 341 16.08 -10.59 33.09
C GLU A 341 15.74 -10.49 31.60
N LYS A 342 15.58 -11.62 30.90
CA LYS A 342 15.12 -11.65 29.51
C LYS A 342 13.70 -11.08 29.36
N MET A 343 12.77 -11.49 30.22
CA MET A 343 11.40 -10.96 30.23
C MET A 343 11.35 -9.46 30.52
N LYS A 344 12.21 -8.94 31.41
CA LYS A 344 12.33 -7.48 31.64
C LYS A 344 12.82 -6.75 30.39
N ALA A 345 13.78 -7.33 29.66
CA ALA A 345 14.26 -6.76 28.41
C ALA A 345 13.15 -6.76 27.33
N ASP A 346 12.40 -7.86 27.21
CA ASP A 346 11.27 -7.98 26.28
C ASP A 346 10.17 -6.95 26.60
N VAL A 347 9.81 -6.78 27.87
CA VAL A 347 8.88 -5.71 28.32
C VAL A 347 9.41 -4.33 28.00
N SER A 348 10.71 -4.07 28.17
CA SER A 348 11.30 -2.79 27.83
C SER A 348 11.27 -2.50 26.33
N ASN A 349 11.48 -3.52 25.48
CA ASN A 349 11.40 -3.40 24.02
C ASN A 349 9.97 -3.14 23.56
N LEU A 350 8.99 -3.89 24.07
CA LEU A 350 7.57 -3.67 23.81
C LEU A 350 7.13 -2.26 24.23
N ARG A 351 7.54 -1.81 25.42
CA ARG A 351 7.25 -0.45 25.89
C ARG A 351 7.77 0.60 24.92
N LYS A 352 9.02 0.49 24.47
CA LYS A 352 9.61 1.43 23.50
C LYS A 352 8.86 1.43 22.17
N PHE A 353 8.47 0.25 21.69
CA PHE A 353 7.69 0.11 20.46
C PHE A 353 6.36 0.87 20.57
N PHE A 354 5.58 0.63 21.63
CA PHE A 354 4.30 1.31 21.83
C PHE A 354 4.44 2.82 22.08
N GLU A 355 5.44 3.26 22.85
CA GLU A 355 5.74 4.69 23.02
C GLU A 355 6.04 5.37 21.67
N GLU A 356 6.74 4.68 20.79
CA GLU A 356 7.02 5.19 19.44
C GLU A 356 5.78 5.19 18.54
N CYS A 357 4.95 4.15 18.58
CA CYS A 357 3.66 4.12 17.87
C CYS A 357 2.76 5.27 18.29
N ILE A 358 2.64 5.54 19.60
CA ILE A 358 1.85 6.65 20.14
C ILE A 358 2.40 7.98 19.60
N ARG A 359 3.72 8.19 19.68
CA ARG A 359 4.36 9.40 19.16
C ARG A 359 4.10 9.61 17.67
N ASN A 360 4.16 8.55 16.87
CA ASN A 360 3.89 8.61 15.44
C ASN A 360 2.41 8.92 15.15
N ALA A 361 1.48 8.28 15.87
CA ALA A 361 0.05 8.57 15.74
C ALA A 361 -0.29 10.02 16.14
N GLU A 362 0.37 10.56 17.18
CA GLU A 362 0.23 11.98 17.56
C GLU A 362 0.76 12.93 16.47
N LEU A 363 1.87 12.58 15.82
CA LEU A 363 2.43 13.35 14.72
C LEU A 363 1.49 13.33 13.51
N GLU A 364 0.93 12.16 13.18
CA GLU A 364 -0.02 11.98 12.09
C GLU A 364 -1.34 12.73 12.35
N ALA A 365 -1.87 12.69 13.58
CA ALA A 365 -3.03 13.49 13.96
C ALA A 365 -2.78 15.01 13.83
N LYS A 366 -1.52 15.45 13.98
CA LYS A 366 -1.10 16.85 13.82
C LYS A 366 -0.74 17.21 12.38
N MET A 367 -0.56 16.25 11.47
CA MET A 367 -0.19 16.49 10.06
C MET A 367 -1.10 17.49 9.34
N PRO A 368 -2.45 17.40 9.44
CA PRO A 368 -3.32 18.36 8.76
C PRO A 368 -3.08 19.82 9.19
N VAL A 369 -2.74 20.04 10.46
CA VAL A 369 -2.43 21.37 11.00
C VAL A 369 -1.05 21.84 10.55
N ILE A 370 -0.05 20.93 10.54
CA ILE A 370 1.30 21.21 10.07
C ILE A 370 1.28 21.58 8.58
N MET A 371 0.57 20.81 7.76
CA MET A 371 0.41 21.06 6.32
C MET A 371 -0.37 22.36 6.05
N LYS A 372 -1.42 22.63 6.82
CA LYS A 372 -2.14 23.90 6.73
C LYS A 372 -1.19 25.08 6.99
N ASN A 373 -0.36 25.00 8.02
CA ASN A 373 0.59 26.06 8.37
C ASN A 373 1.73 26.23 7.35
N SER A 374 2.24 25.16 6.75
CA SER A 374 3.29 25.26 5.71
C SER A 374 2.79 25.96 4.44
N VAL A 375 1.53 25.73 4.05
CA VAL A 375 0.88 26.43 2.93
C VAL A 375 0.71 27.93 3.22
N TYR A 376 0.41 28.31 4.48
CA TYR A 376 0.32 29.72 4.86
C TYR A 376 1.69 30.43 4.89
N ILE A 377 2.78 29.72 5.22
CA ILE A 377 4.14 30.27 5.17
C ILE A 377 4.55 30.59 3.72
N HIS A 378 4.20 29.73 2.75
CA HIS A 378 4.47 29.99 1.33
C HIS A 378 3.59 31.07 0.69
N LYS A 379 2.47 31.46 1.32
CA LYS A 379 1.62 32.58 0.87
C LYS A 379 1.99 33.93 1.49
N ALA A 380 2.83 33.92 2.53
CA ALA A 380 3.24 35.12 3.27
C ALA A 380 4.65 35.62 2.92
N ALA A 381 5.38 34.89 2.06
CA ALA A 381 6.60 35.30 1.39
C ALA A 381 6.29 35.65 -0.07
#